data_AF-A0A9N7RRE0-F1
#
_entry.id   AF-A0A9N7RRE0-F1
#
_cell.length_a   1.000
_cell.length_b   1.000
_cell.length_c   1.000
_cell.angle_alpha   90.00
_cell.angle_beta   90.00
_cell.angle_gamma   90.00
#
_symmetry.space_group_name_H-M   'P 1'
#
loop_
_entity.id
_entity.type
_entity.pdbx_description
1 polymer ?
#
loop_
_entity_poly.entity_id
_entity_poly.type
_entity_poly.pdbx_seq_one_letter_code
_entity_poly.pdbx_strand_id
1 'polypeptide(L)'
;MLELSGVHLELLYCPLNAESEFLNPFDPDFRLTTVEKAFKEALEGEDSLKSATRLKRDVIIRGVLSVTVISAENLPAKDILGKSDPFVVLRMKKSEQTYKTRVLNDTLNPVWNQTFDFVVEDGLHELLILEVYDHDTFGKEKMGRCIMTLTRAILEGEFTNSFHIEGTDSGRLNLSIKWTRQQSVEIDRGLI
;
A
#
# COMPACT_ATOMS: atom_id res chain seq x y z
N MET A 1 -29.14 -26.96 -2.75
CA MET A 1 -27.81 -27.22 -3.33
C MET A 1 -27.85 -26.55 -4.70
N LEU A 2 -27.23 -25.40 -4.97
CA LEU A 2 -25.92 -24.85 -4.61
C LEU A 2 -26.02 -23.31 -4.54
N GLU A 3 -25.50 -22.70 -3.48
CA GLU A 3 -24.30 -21.83 -3.43
C GLU A 3 -24.56 -20.36 -3.81
N LEU A 4 -24.55 -19.51 -2.77
CA LEU A 4 -24.58 -18.06 -2.85
C LEU A 4 -23.18 -17.56 -3.23
N SER A 5 -23.10 -16.90 -4.37
CA SER A 5 -21.90 -16.20 -4.85
C SER A 5 -21.49 -15.10 -3.88
N GLY A 6 -20.20 -15.08 -3.54
CA GLY A 6 -19.59 -14.22 -2.54
C GLY A 6 -19.90 -12.73 -2.66
N VAL A 7 -20.20 -12.13 -1.52
CA VAL A 7 -20.33 -10.68 -1.36
C VAL A 7 -18.93 -10.11 -1.19
N HIS A 8 -18.48 -9.34 -2.17
CA HIS A 8 -17.28 -8.51 -2.09
C HIS A 8 -17.56 -7.37 -1.10
N LEU A 9 -16.95 -7.42 0.09
CA LEU A 9 -16.98 -6.33 1.06
C LEU A 9 -16.01 -5.24 0.58
N GLU A 10 -16.47 -4.37 -0.31
CA GLU A 10 -15.84 -3.06 -0.51
C GLU A 10 -16.15 -2.19 0.71
N LEU A 11 -15.20 -2.10 1.64
CA LEU A 11 -15.21 -1.08 2.67
C LEU A 11 -14.92 0.26 1.98
N LEU A 12 -15.97 0.92 1.47
CA LEU A 12 -15.91 2.29 0.99
C LEU A 12 -15.49 3.19 2.16
N TYR A 13 -14.25 3.63 2.12
CA TYR A 13 -13.73 4.65 3.02
C TYR A 13 -14.42 5.99 2.71
N CYS A 14 -15.45 6.33 3.49
CA CYS A 14 -16.04 7.67 3.50
C CYS A 14 -15.16 8.58 4.38
N PRO A 15 -14.53 9.62 3.81
CA PRO A 15 -13.77 10.57 4.61
C PRO A 15 -14.69 11.36 5.56
N LEU A 16 -14.16 11.70 6.74
CA LEU A 16 -14.83 12.57 7.71
C LEU A 16 -15.25 13.88 7.01
N ASN A 17 -16.53 14.21 7.17
CA ASN A 17 -17.27 15.36 6.62
C ASN A 17 -18.00 15.15 5.28
N ALA A 18 -18.19 13.92 4.82
CA ALA A 18 -19.26 13.66 3.85
C ALA A 18 -20.59 13.51 4.60
N GLU A 19 -21.44 14.54 4.57
CA GLU A 19 -22.87 14.31 4.83
C GLU A 19 -23.37 13.38 3.72
N SER A 20 -23.53 12.09 4.04
CA SER A 20 -24.10 11.13 3.11
C SER A 20 -25.61 11.11 3.30
N GLU A 21 -26.33 11.65 2.32
CA GLU A 21 -27.76 11.34 2.10
C GLU A 21 -27.96 9.90 1.58
N PHE A 22 -26.91 9.09 1.52
CA PHE A 22 -26.95 7.76 0.93
C PHE A 22 -27.34 6.70 1.97
N LEU A 23 -28.55 6.15 1.77
CA LEU A 23 -29.04 4.96 2.46
C LEU A 23 -28.29 3.72 1.96
N ASN A 24 -28.06 2.76 2.85
CA ASN A 24 -27.52 1.45 2.50
C ASN A 24 -28.49 0.73 1.53
N PRO A 25 -28.07 0.40 0.29
CA PRO A 25 -28.95 -0.17 -0.72
C PRO A 25 -29.37 -1.63 -0.44
N PHE A 26 -28.76 -2.30 0.56
CA PHE A 26 -29.06 -3.69 0.90
C PHE A 26 -29.85 -3.84 2.21
N ASP A 27 -29.95 -2.79 3.02
CA ASP A 27 -30.79 -2.75 4.23
C ASP A 27 -31.12 -1.28 4.59
N PRO A 28 -32.31 -0.79 4.22
CA PRO A 28 -32.69 0.61 4.44
C PRO A 28 -33.02 0.95 5.91
N ASP A 29 -33.25 -0.05 6.77
CA ASP A 29 -33.48 0.15 8.21
C ASP A 29 -32.17 0.17 9.01
N PHE A 30 -31.10 -0.41 8.46
CA PHE A 30 -29.78 -0.35 9.07
C PHE A 30 -29.01 0.90 8.62
N ARG A 31 -29.25 2.02 9.31
CA ARG A 31 -28.37 3.19 9.22
C ARG A 31 -27.01 2.78 9.80
N LEU A 32 -25.92 3.06 9.08
CA LEU A 32 -24.50 2.91 9.47
C LEU A 32 -24.14 3.53 10.84
N THR A 33 -25.12 4.16 11.48
CA THR A 33 -25.03 4.89 12.71
C THR A 33 -24.95 4.04 13.97
N THR A 34 -25.07 2.70 14.02
CA THR A 34 -24.98 2.03 15.35
C THR A 34 -23.58 2.07 15.94
N VAL A 35 -22.54 1.87 15.14
CA VAL A 35 -21.14 2.02 15.59
C VAL A 35 -20.78 3.49 15.69
N GLU A 36 -21.22 4.33 14.75
CA GLU A 36 -20.95 5.76 14.78
C GLU A 36 -21.69 6.47 15.91
N LYS A 37 -22.90 6.02 16.29
CA LYS A 37 -23.67 6.53 17.43
C LYS A 37 -23.09 6.01 18.75
N ALA A 38 -22.64 4.76 18.81
CA ALA A 38 -21.88 4.28 19.97
C ALA A 38 -20.56 5.05 20.16
N PHE A 39 -19.88 5.44 19.08
CA PHE A 39 -18.72 6.33 19.14
C PHE A 39 -19.12 7.78 19.42
N LYS A 40 -20.21 8.29 18.85
CA LYS A 40 -20.68 9.68 19.00
C LYS A 40 -21.21 9.95 20.41
N GLU A 41 -21.95 9.02 21.00
CA GLU A 41 -22.39 9.08 22.40
C GLU A 41 -21.19 9.02 23.37
N ALA A 42 -20.10 8.34 23.00
CA ALA A 42 -18.83 8.39 23.74
C ALA A 42 -18.02 9.68 23.49
N LEU A 43 -18.37 10.47 22.46
CA LEU A 43 -17.65 11.66 21.98
C LEU A 43 -18.42 12.97 22.18
N GLU A 44 -19.55 12.97 22.88
CA GLU A 44 -20.25 14.20 23.27
C GLU A 44 -19.47 14.95 24.37
N GLY A 45 -18.47 15.69 23.91
CA GLY A 45 -17.65 16.65 24.65
C GLY A 45 -16.58 17.22 23.72
N GLU A 46 -16.49 18.54 23.57
CA GLU A 46 -15.55 19.20 22.64
C GLU A 46 -14.06 18.85 22.91
N ASP A 47 -13.73 18.40 24.12
CA ASP A 47 -12.41 17.87 24.49
C ASP A 47 -12.12 16.45 23.95
N SER A 48 -13.17 15.69 23.64
CA SER A 48 -13.06 14.28 23.23
C SER A 48 -12.67 14.12 21.76
N LEU A 49 -13.04 15.05 20.87
CA LEU A 49 -12.60 15.03 19.46
C LEU A 49 -11.11 15.38 19.32
N LYS A 50 -10.60 16.32 20.13
CA LYS A 50 -9.16 16.60 20.22
C LYS A 50 -8.39 15.42 20.83
N SER A 51 -8.99 14.74 21.81
CA SER A 51 -8.40 13.55 22.42
C SER A 51 -8.42 12.34 21.47
N ALA A 52 -9.49 12.12 20.70
CA ALA A 52 -9.56 11.05 19.70
C ALA A 52 -8.63 11.31 18.49
N THR A 53 -8.49 12.57 18.06
CA THR A 53 -7.51 12.96 17.03
C THR A 53 -6.07 12.94 17.54
N ARG A 54 -5.85 13.00 18.86
CA ARG A 54 -4.54 12.79 19.50
C ARG A 54 -4.23 11.30 19.64
N LEU A 55 -5.18 10.49 20.13
CA LEU A 55 -5.04 9.04 20.26
C LEU A 55 -4.82 8.35 18.90
N LYS A 56 -5.43 8.84 17.81
CA LYS A 56 -5.13 8.37 16.43
C LYS A 56 -3.70 8.66 15.97
N ARG A 57 -3.03 9.69 16.52
CA ARG A 57 -1.63 10.02 16.17
C ARG A 57 -0.60 9.18 16.94
N ASP A 58 -1.00 8.56 18.05
CA ASP A 58 -0.08 7.86 18.95
C ASP A 58 0.03 6.35 18.68
N VAL A 59 -0.75 5.80 17.73
CA VAL A 59 -0.64 4.38 17.33
C VAL A 59 0.48 4.22 16.31
N ILE A 60 1.64 3.76 16.79
CA ILE A 60 2.80 3.43 15.96
C ILE A 60 2.75 1.95 15.60
N ILE A 61 2.62 1.64 14.30
CA ILE A 61 2.63 0.25 13.80
C ILE A 61 4.01 -0.08 13.25
N ARG A 62 4.73 -0.95 13.96
CA ARG A 62 6.07 -1.43 13.61
C ARG A 62 6.05 -2.81 12.97
N GLY A 63 6.92 -3.02 12.00
CA GLY A 63 7.01 -4.30 11.32
C GLY A 63 8.01 -4.33 10.19
N VAL A 64 8.02 -5.44 9.48
CA VAL A 64 8.79 -5.65 8.25
C VAL A 64 7.82 -5.67 7.09
N LEU A 65 8.06 -4.81 6.10
CA LEU A 65 7.39 -4.87 4.81
C LEU A 65 8.27 -5.66 3.83
N SER A 66 7.80 -6.83 3.42
CA SER A 66 8.42 -7.62 2.35
C SER A 66 7.72 -7.30 1.04
N VAL A 67 8.46 -6.74 0.09
CA VAL A 67 7.96 -6.36 -1.24
C VAL A 67 8.62 -7.23 -2.29
N THR A 68 7.82 -8.07 -2.95
CA THR A 68 8.24 -8.86 -4.10
C THR A 68 7.84 -8.14 -5.38
N VAL A 69 8.83 -7.68 -6.14
CA VAL A 69 8.64 -7.20 -7.51
C VAL A 69 8.59 -8.43 -8.43
N ILE A 70 7.38 -8.80 -8.85
CA ILE A 70 7.13 -10.02 -9.63
C ILE A 70 7.50 -9.76 -11.09
N SER A 71 6.75 -8.87 -11.73
CA SER A 71 6.88 -8.56 -13.15
C SER A 71 6.31 -7.19 -13.49
N ALA A 72 6.57 -6.72 -14.70
CA ALA A 72 5.78 -5.68 -15.32
C ALA A 72 5.24 -6.16 -16.68
N GLU A 73 4.19 -5.52 -17.15
CA GLU A 73 3.51 -5.86 -18.41
C GLU A 73 3.26 -4.59 -19.22
N ASN A 74 3.45 -4.67 -20.53
CA ASN A 74 3.18 -3.59 -21.48
C ASN A 74 3.88 -2.27 -21.11
N LEU A 75 5.15 -2.33 -20.70
CA LEU A 75 5.94 -1.12 -20.47
C LEU A 75 6.02 -0.27 -21.76
N PRO A 76 6.08 1.07 -21.65
CA PRO A 76 6.21 1.93 -22.81
C PRO A 76 7.54 1.64 -23.52
N ALA A 77 7.48 1.41 -24.83
CA ALA A 77 8.68 1.38 -25.65
C ALA A 77 9.23 2.80 -25.75
N LYS A 78 10.46 3.03 -25.28
CA LYS A 78 11.13 4.33 -25.45
C LYS A 78 11.94 4.41 -26.73
N ASP A 79 12.42 3.28 -27.22
CA ASP A 79 13.20 3.22 -28.46
C ASP A 79 12.35 2.79 -29.67
N ILE A 80 12.46 3.57 -30.75
CA ILE A 80 11.81 3.31 -32.05
C ILE A 80 12.33 2.00 -32.69
N LEU A 81 13.51 1.52 -32.27
CA LEU A 81 14.23 0.38 -32.84
C LEU A 81 14.72 -0.66 -31.81
N GLY A 82 14.47 -0.47 -30.52
CA GLY A 82 15.00 -1.29 -29.42
C GLY A 82 13.95 -1.54 -28.35
N LYS A 83 14.04 -2.66 -27.64
CA LYS A 83 13.22 -2.87 -26.44
C LYS A 83 13.99 -2.34 -25.23
N SER A 84 13.26 -1.92 -24.22
CA SER A 84 13.83 -1.38 -22.98
C SER A 84 14.61 -2.42 -22.16
N ASP A 85 15.52 -1.92 -21.33
CA ASP A 85 16.26 -2.65 -20.31
C ASP A 85 15.74 -2.30 -18.89
N PRO A 86 14.51 -2.72 -18.51
CA PRO A 86 13.85 -2.18 -17.34
C PRO A 86 14.41 -2.67 -16.00
N PHE A 87 14.36 -1.79 -15.00
CA PHE A 87 14.52 -2.11 -13.58
C PHE A 87 13.63 -1.23 -12.70
N VAL A 88 13.43 -1.64 -11.45
CA VAL A 88 12.60 -0.93 -10.47
C VAL A 88 13.46 -0.47 -9.30
N VAL A 89 13.30 0.79 -8.91
CA VAL A 89 13.83 1.35 -7.65
C VAL A 89 12.68 1.42 -6.66
N LEU A 90 12.87 0.81 -5.49
CA LEU A 90 11.91 0.83 -4.39
C LEU A 90 12.44 1.73 -3.29
N ARG A 91 11.62 2.64 -2.77
CA ARG A 91 12.00 3.59 -1.72
C ARG A 91 10.90 3.78 -0.70
N MET A 92 11.28 3.78 0.57
CA MET A 92 10.44 4.26 1.67
C MET A 92 10.60 5.77 1.82
N LYS A 93 9.49 6.51 1.83
CA LYS A 93 9.52 7.98 1.79
C LYS A 93 10.07 8.62 3.06
N LYS A 94 9.77 8.07 4.24
CA LYS A 94 10.15 8.66 5.53
C LYS A 94 11.49 8.12 6.02
N SER A 95 11.71 6.81 5.90
CA SER A 95 12.98 6.18 6.30
C SER A 95 14.09 6.23 5.25
N GLU A 96 13.77 6.63 4.01
CA GLU A 96 14.70 6.73 2.86
C GLU A 96 15.45 5.41 2.52
N GLN A 97 15.02 4.28 3.10
CA GLN A 97 15.49 2.95 2.71
C GLN A 97 15.21 2.73 1.22
N THR A 98 16.22 2.34 0.47
CA THR A 98 16.15 2.23 -0.98
C THR A 98 16.78 0.93 -1.46
N TYR A 99 16.08 0.22 -2.35
CA TYR A 99 16.56 -0.97 -3.05
C TYR A 99 16.34 -0.84 -4.55
N LYS A 100 17.02 -1.69 -5.33
CA LYS A 100 16.81 -1.79 -6.77
C LYS A 100 16.78 -3.24 -7.22
N THR A 101 15.97 -3.54 -8.22
CA THR A 101 16.01 -4.84 -8.90
C THR A 101 17.24 -4.97 -9.78
N ARG A 102 17.49 -6.19 -10.26
CA ARG A 102 18.33 -6.38 -11.45
C ARG A 102 17.71 -5.68 -12.66
N VAL A 103 18.58 -5.28 -13.59
CA VAL A 103 18.21 -4.89 -14.95
C VAL A 103 17.90 -6.15 -15.74
N LEU A 104 16.84 -6.13 -16.55
CA LEU A 104 16.50 -7.19 -17.49
C LEU A 104 16.53 -6.61 -18.89
N ASN A 105 17.32 -7.21 -19.78
CA ASN A 105 17.58 -6.60 -21.07
C ASN A 105 16.47 -6.91 -22.08
N ASP A 106 16.23 -5.97 -22.99
CA ASP A 106 15.44 -6.11 -24.21
C ASP A 106 14.04 -6.73 -23.93
N THR A 107 13.28 -6.13 -23.02
CA THR A 107 11.91 -6.59 -22.68
C THR A 107 10.99 -5.49 -22.16
N LEU A 108 9.76 -5.47 -22.69
CA LEU A 108 8.65 -4.65 -22.16
C LEU A 108 7.76 -5.41 -21.17
N ASN A 109 8.06 -6.70 -20.95
CA ASN A 109 7.34 -7.58 -20.03
C ASN A 109 8.32 -8.30 -19.08
N PRO A 110 9.12 -7.55 -18.30
CA PRO A 110 10.14 -8.12 -17.43
C PRO A 110 9.54 -8.97 -16.31
N VAL A 111 10.23 -10.04 -15.93
CA VAL A 111 9.92 -10.87 -14.76
C VAL A 111 11.12 -10.90 -13.82
N TRP A 112 11.08 -10.09 -12.76
CA TRP A 112 12.17 -9.98 -11.79
C TRP A 112 12.10 -11.07 -10.73
N ASN A 113 10.92 -11.30 -10.14
CA ASN A 113 10.72 -12.17 -8.97
C ASN A 113 11.77 -11.92 -7.87
N GLN A 114 11.93 -10.66 -7.47
CA GLN A 114 12.88 -10.25 -6.42
C GLN A 114 12.17 -9.65 -5.22
N THR A 115 12.54 -10.10 -4.03
CA THR A 115 11.97 -9.67 -2.75
C THR A 115 12.93 -8.76 -2.00
N PHE A 116 12.39 -7.70 -1.41
CA PHE A 116 13.10 -6.71 -0.60
C PHE A 116 12.38 -6.51 0.72
N ASP A 117 13.13 -6.55 1.82
CA ASP A 117 12.59 -6.36 3.16
C ASP A 117 12.96 -4.98 3.69
N PHE A 118 11.96 -4.25 4.19
CA PHE A 118 12.11 -2.94 4.79
C PHE A 118 11.72 -3.00 6.27
N VAL A 119 12.55 -2.44 7.14
CA VAL A 119 12.19 -2.25 8.55
C VAL A 119 11.37 -0.97 8.67
N VAL A 120 10.13 -1.06 9.13
CA VAL A 120 9.20 0.06 9.17
C VAL A 120 8.85 0.39 10.62
N GLU A 121 9.26 1.57 11.05
CA GLU A 121 9.02 2.09 12.41
C GLU A 121 7.64 2.71 12.59
N ASP A 122 7.00 3.19 11.52
CA ASP A 122 5.72 3.90 11.60
C ASP A 122 4.90 3.67 10.32
N GLY A 123 4.31 2.48 10.21
CA GLY A 123 3.68 2.01 8.98
C GLY A 123 2.43 2.80 8.55
N LEU A 124 1.74 3.48 9.47
CA LEU A 124 0.56 4.30 9.14
C LEU A 124 0.93 5.63 8.47
N HIS A 125 2.17 6.09 8.64
CA HIS A 125 2.67 7.36 8.10
C HIS A 125 3.83 7.18 7.11
N GLU A 126 4.07 5.95 6.65
CA GLU A 126 5.08 5.61 5.65
C GLU A 126 4.45 5.40 4.28
N LEU A 127 5.19 5.74 3.22
CA LEU A 127 4.80 5.50 1.84
C LEU A 127 5.88 4.68 1.13
N LEU A 128 5.44 3.63 0.44
CA LEU A 128 6.27 2.90 -0.51
C LEU A 128 6.15 3.56 -1.89
N ILE A 129 7.30 3.89 -2.47
CA ILE A 129 7.42 4.46 -3.80
C ILE A 129 8.20 3.44 -4.66
N LEU A 130 7.62 3.00 -5.76
CA LEU A 130 8.28 2.19 -6.78
C LEU A 130 8.44 3.01 -8.04
N GLU A 131 9.64 3.13 -8.57
CA GLU A 131 9.94 3.88 -9.78
C GLU A 131 10.52 2.94 -10.83
N VAL A 132 9.91 2.89 -12.00
CA VAL A 132 10.36 2.06 -13.12
C VAL A 132 11.26 2.89 -14.02
N TYR A 133 12.41 2.32 -14.37
CA TYR A 133 13.44 2.95 -15.19
C TYR A 133 13.80 2.07 -16.38
N ASP A 134 14.20 2.71 -17.47
CA ASP A 134 14.97 2.12 -18.57
C ASP A 134 16.46 2.31 -18.31
N HIS A 135 17.30 1.31 -18.59
CA HIS A 135 18.76 1.42 -18.47
C HIS A 135 19.40 1.49 -19.86
N ASP A 136 19.84 2.69 -20.25
CA ASP A 136 20.45 2.91 -21.56
C ASP A 136 21.95 3.18 -21.46
N THR A 137 22.63 3.07 -22.59
CA THR A 137 24.08 3.36 -22.71
C THR A 137 24.45 4.75 -22.20
N PHE A 138 23.53 5.72 -22.28
CA PHE A 138 23.75 7.11 -21.88
C PHE A 138 23.15 7.48 -20.51
N GLY A 139 22.58 6.51 -19.77
CA GLY A 139 22.08 6.76 -18.43
C GLY A 139 20.88 5.88 -18.05
N LYS A 140 19.97 6.46 -17.27
CA LYS A 140 18.71 5.81 -16.93
C LYS A 140 17.58 6.80 -17.17
N GLU A 141 16.52 6.33 -17.81
CA GLU A 141 15.35 7.15 -18.06
C GLU A 141 14.17 6.68 -17.21
N LYS A 142 13.53 7.60 -16.48
CA LYS A 142 12.35 7.23 -15.70
C LYS A 142 11.17 6.98 -16.63
N MET A 143 10.54 5.82 -16.51
CA MET A 143 9.30 5.48 -17.23
C MET A 143 8.06 5.95 -16.47
N GLY A 144 8.03 5.72 -15.16
CA GLY A 144 6.88 6.06 -14.33
C GLY A 144 7.04 5.57 -12.90
N ARG A 145 5.95 5.54 -12.14
CA ARG A 145 5.97 5.13 -10.73
C ARG A 145 4.66 4.55 -10.20
N CYS A 146 4.72 3.87 -9.07
CA CYS A 146 3.58 3.55 -8.22
C CYS A 146 3.86 4.09 -6.81
N ILE A 147 2.88 4.74 -6.18
CA ILE A 147 2.97 5.22 -4.80
C ILE A 147 1.85 4.57 -4.00
N MET A 148 2.15 4.02 -2.83
CA MET A 148 1.15 3.36 -1.99
C MET A 148 1.40 3.54 -0.50
N THR A 149 0.31 3.58 0.27
CA THR A 149 0.35 3.44 1.73
C THR A 149 0.52 1.97 2.10
N LEU A 150 0.98 1.71 3.32
CA LEU A 150 1.13 0.34 3.82
C LEU A 150 -0.16 -0.23 4.42
N THR A 151 -1.24 0.58 4.47
CA THR A 151 -2.50 0.26 5.16
C THR A 151 -3.07 -1.10 4.76
N ARG A 152 -3.12 -1.38 3.44
CA ARG A 152 -3.67 -2.65 2.95
C ARG A 152 -2.85 -3.85 3.43
N ALA A 153 -1.52 -3.77 3.34
CA ALA A 153 -0.64 -4.83 3.81
C ALA A 153 -0.76 -5.02 5.34
N ILE A 154 -0.87 -3.92 6.10
CA ILE A 154 -1.04 -3.96 7.56
C ILE A 154 -2.36 -4.63 7.97
N LEU A 155 -3.43 -4.43 7.20
CA LEU A 155 -4.77 -4.97 7.49
C LEU A 155 -4.94 -6.41 6.98
N GLU A 156 -4.51 -6.70 5.75
CA GLU A 156 -4.69 -8.03 5.11
C GLU A 156 -3.54 -8.99 5.43
N GLY A 157 -2.39 -8.49 5.92
CA GLY A 157 -1.19 -9.26 6.19
C GLY A 157 -0.36 -9.53 4.94
N GLU A 158 -0.99 -9.94 3.83
CA GLU A 158 -0.34 -10.15 2.54
C GLU A 158 -1.36 -9.97 1.41
N PHE A 159 -0.92 -9.38 0.30
CA PHE A 159 -1.71 -9.36 -0.92
C PHE A 159 -0.81 -9.36 -2.16
N THR A 160 -1.36 -9.86 -3.27
CA THR A 160 -0.76 -9.71 -4.60
C THR A 160 -1.70 -8.90 -5.48
N ASN A 161 -1.16 -7.93 -6.22
CA ASN A 161 -1.97 -7.11 -7.11
C ASN A 161 -1.15 -6.54 -8.28
N SER A 162 -1.86 -6.10 -9.32
CA SER A 162 -1.30 -5.44 -10.50
C SER A 162 -1.64 -3.95 -10.47
N PHE A 163 -0.63 -3.10 -10.48
CA PHE A 163 -0.77 -1.64 -10.34
C PHE A 163 -0.46 -0.93 -11.65
N HIS A 164 -1.29 0.05 -12.04
CA HIS A 164 -0.96 0.92 -13.16
C HIS A 164 0.28 1.77 -12.84
N ILE A 165 1.16 1.95 -13.81
CA ILE A 165 2.34 2.80 -13.65
C ILE A 165 1.92 4.25 -13.95
N GLU A 166 1.96 5.13 -12.95
CA GLU A 166 1.68 6.55 -13.13
C GLU A 166 2.77 7.24 -13.95
N GLY A 167 2.36 8.19 -14.79
CA GLY A 167 3.27 8.98 -15.63
C GLY A 167 3.58 8.35 -16.99
N THR A 168 2.88 7.29 -17.37
CA THR A 168 2.96 6.64 -18.68
C THR A 168 1.56 6.24 -19.17
N ASP A 169 1.40 6.14 -20.50
CA ASP A 169 0.14 5.77 -21.16
C ASP A 169 -0.12 4.26 -21.15
N SER A 170 0.87 3.47 -20.74
CA SER A 170 0.81 2.01 -20.70
C SER A 170 1.73 1.46 -19.62
N GLY A 171 1.45 0.26 -19.14
CA GLY A 171 2.34 -0.41 -18.20
C GLY A 171 1.67 -0.74 -16.89
N ARG A 172 1.85 -1.98 -16.44
CA ARG A 172 1.44 -2.43 -15.12
C ARG A 172 2.60 -3.06 -14.38
N LEU A 173 2.65 -2.87 -13.07
CA LEU A 173 3.63 -3.46 -12.17
C LEU A 173 2.92 -4.47 -11.25
N ASN A 174 3.32 -5.74 -11.34
CA ASN A 174 2.79 -6.82 -10.54
C ASN A 174 3.63 -7.01 -9.27
N LEU A 175 3.00 -6.89 -8.11
CA LEU A 175 3.67 -6.93 -6.80
C LEU A 175 2.99 -7.93 -5.88
N SER A 176 3.78 -8.64 -5.07
CA SER A 176 3.32 -9.27 -3.83
C SER A 176 3.89 -8.49 -2.65
N ILE A 177 3.03 -8.11 -1.71
CA ILE A 177 3.38 -7.27 -0.57
C ILE A 177 2.88 -7.95 0.69
N LYS A 178 3.80 -8.17 1.62
CA LYS A 178 3.55 -8.82 2.90
C LYS A 178 4.02 -7.94 4.05
N TRP A 179 3.19 -7.86 5.08
CA TRP A 179 3.49 -7.19 6.34
C TRP A 179 3.66 -8.22 7.46
N THR A 180 4.80 -8.18 8.14
CA THR A 180 5.03 -8.96 9.36
C THR A 180 5.16 -8.00 10.53
N ARG A 181 4.22 -8.04 11.48
CA ARG A 181 4.28 -7.21 12.69
C ARG A 181 5.52 -7.55 13.52
N GLN A 182 6.24 -6.55 13.98
CA GLN A 182 7.28 -6.73 14.98
C GLN A 182 6.60 -6.87 16.34
N GLN A 183 6.70 -8.04 16.97
CA GLN A 183 6.29 -8.18 18.36
C GLN A 183 7.33 -7.50 19.25
N SER A 184 6.89 -6.62 20.16
CA SER A 184 7.76 -6.11 21.21
C SER A 184 8.20 -7.29 22.07
N VAL A 185 9.50 -7.55 22.14
CA VAL A 185 10.06 -8.41 23.18
C VAL A 185 9.90 -7.63 24.48
N GLU A 186 8.99 -8.05 25.35
CA GLU A 186 9.04 -7.65 26.76
C GLU A 186 10.35 -8.19 27.31
N ILE A 187 11.34 -7.31 27.46
CA ILE A 187 12.50 -7.61 28.29
C ILE A 187 11.93 -7.62 29.70
N ASP A 188 11.64 -8.83 30.19
CA ASP A 188 11.32 -9.08 31.58
C ASP A 188 12.50 -8.55 32.40
N ARG A 189 12.36 -7.31 32.90
CA ARG A 189 13.31 -6.71 33.82
C ARG A 189 13.10 -7.43 35.14
N GLY A 190 13.66 -8.64 35.21
CA GLY A 190 13.76 -9.42 36.43
C GLY A 190 14.28 -8.52 37.53
N LEU A 191 13.43 -8.35 38.54
CA LEU A 191 13.76 -7.73 39.82
C LEU A 191 15.06 -8.36 40.34
N ILE A 192 16.07 -7.50 40.55
CA ILE A 192 17.18 -7.76 41.46
C ILE A 192 17.22 -6.61 42.46
#